data_AF-A0A6M1XWD5-F1
#
_entry.id   AF-A0A6M1XWD5-F1
#
_cell.length_a   1.000
_cell.length_b   1.000
_cell.length_c   1.000
_cell.angle_alpha   90.00
_cell.angle_beta   90.00
_cell.angle_gamma   90.00
#
_symmetry.space_group_name_H-M   'P 1'
#
loop_
_entity.id
_entity.type
_entity.pdbx_description
1 polymer ?
#
loop_
_entity_poly.entity_id
_entity_poly.type
_entity_poly.pdbx_seq_one_letter_code
_entity_poly.pdbx_strand_id
1 'polypeptide(L)'
;SDVFGALLPVVDSNKEQDQELLEAIYQTDTLEAVLTLIQNHYGIDPFSAKEKLAELVQRIEADYPDAIHYSYYPSEIVRAIEKGYLLEIQEPTVIRDASVLVALNSALEPNGMLNLPTGIIRRHPDCVIVITTNRNYQGNRPLNESLRDRMQHAEKMDLPALEVMAERAMAKTM
;
A
#
# COMPACT_ATOMS: atom_id res chain seq x y z
N SER A 1 11.24 3.51 -5.67
CA SER A 1 9.79 3.42 -5.49
C SER A 1 9.47 1.96 -5.28
N ASP A 2 8.88 1.64 -4.14
CA ASP A 2 8.67 0.26 -3.70
C ASP A 2 7.42 -0.30 -4.40
N VAL A 3 7.62 -1.03 -5.50
CA VAL A 3 6.56 -1.40 -6.45
C VAL A 3 5.50 -2.31 -5.83
N PHE A 4 5.86 -3.04 -4.77
CA PHE A 4 4.96 -3.98 -4.10
C PHE A 4 4.28 -3.39 -2.86
N GLY A 5 4.76 -2.31 -2.29
CA GLY A 5 4.14 -1.65 -1.15
C GLY A 5 5.16 -0.84 -0.38
N ALA A 6 4.71 0.10 0.44
CA ALA A 6 5.60 0.97 1.19
C ALA A 6 5.38 0.80 2.69
N LEU A 7 6.46 0.87 3.46
CA LEU A 7 6.39 1.10 4.90
C LEU A 7 6.23 2.60 5.13
N LEU A 8 5.06 3.01 5.62
CA LEU A 8 4.78 4.40 5.92
C LEU A 8 4.68 4.58 7.43
N PRO A 9 5.26 5.66 7.99
CA PRO A 9 5.07 5.99 9.39
C PRO A 9 3.59 6.30 9.62
N VAL A 10 3.00 5.66 10.62
CA VAL A 10 1.65 5.96 11.09
C VAL A 10 1.77 7.04 12.14
N VAL A 11 1.19 8.21 11.87
CA VAL A 11 0.93 9.20 12.90
C VAL A 11 -0.35 8.75 13.60
N ASP A 12 -0.23 8.21 14.81
CA ASP A 12 -1.41 7.90 15.62
C ASP A 12 -2.12 9.22 15.93
N SER A 13 -3.33 9.43 15.41
CA SER A 13 -4.15 10.61 15.74
C SER A 13 -4.49 10.69 17.24
N ASN A 14 -4.43 9.55 17.94
CA ASN A 14 -4.53 9.50 19.40
C ASN A 14 -3.34 10.19 20.10
N LYS A 15 -2.14 10.20 19.49
CA LYS A 15 -0.95 10.84 20.07
C LYS A 15 -1.11 12.36 20.15
N GLU A 16 -1.74 13.02 19.19
CA GLU A 16 -2.01 14.47 19.25
C GLU A 16 -2.94 14.83 20.42
N GLN A 17 -4.04 14.07 20.58
CA GLN A 17 -5.04 14.33 21.63
C GLN A 17 -4.51 14.01 23.02
N ASP A 18 -3.72 12.95 23.14
CA ASP A 18 -3.06 12.58 24.40
C ASP A 18 -1.90 13.53 24.74
N GLN A 19 -1.23 14.13 23.76
CA GLN A 19 -0.12 15.06 23.99
C GLN A 19 -0.58 16.36 24.67
N GLU A 20 -1.71 16.93 24.25
CA GLU A 20 -2.31 18.10 24.93
C GLU A 20 -2.71 17.79 26.39
N LEU A 21 -3.29 16.61 26.62
CA LEU A 21 -3.65 16.16 27.96
C LEU A 21 -2.40 15.90 28.82
N LEU A 22 -1.37 15.28 28.27
CA LEU A 22 -0.10 15.03 28.96
C LEU A 22 0.59 16.32 29.38
N GLU A 23 0.66 17.32 28.50
CA GLU A 23 1.20 18.64 28.83
C GLU A 23 0.43 19.30 29.98
N ALA A 24 -0.90 19.21 29.98
CA ALA A 24 -1.72 19.72 31.06
C ALA A 24 -1.56 18.93 32.38
N ILE A 25 -1.34 17.60 32.32
CA ILE A 25 -1.01 16.76 33.48
C ILE A 25 0.36 17.15 34.05
N TYR A 26 1.38 17.40 33.21
CA TYR A 26 2.71 17.83 33.66
C TYR A 26 2.71 19.20 34.34
N GLN A 27 1.76 20.06 34.00
CA GLN A 27 1.57 21.38 34.63
C GLN A 27 0.79 21.31 35.95
N THR A 28 0.38 20.11 36.36
CA THR A 28 -0.48 19.90 37.52
C THR A 28 0.29 19.25 38.67
N ASP A 29 0.28 19.90 39.84
CA ASP A 29 1.12 19.49 40.98
C ASP A 29 0.49 18.42 41.90
N THR A 30 -0.77 18.02 41.68
CA THR A 30 -1.48 17.07 42.55
C THR A 30 -2.32 16.04 41.79
N LEU A 31 -2.39 14.83 42.32
CA LEU A 31 -3.17 13.72 41.75
C LEU A 31 -4.67 14.06 41.60
N GLU A 32 -5.25 14.77 42.55
CA GLU A 32 -6.67 15.17 42.50
C GLU A 32 -6.96 16.13 41.35
N ALA A 33 -6.05 17.06 41.09
CA ALA A 33 -6.18 17.98 39.97
C ALA A 33 -6.00 17.26 38.63
N VAL A 34 -5.09 16.28 38.53
CA VAL A 34 -4.94 15.41 37.34
C VAL A 34 -6.22 14.62 37.07
N LEU A 35 -6.82 14.02 38.11
CA LEU A 35 -8.08 13.29 37.97
C LEU A 35 -9.23 14.21 37.55
N THR A 36 -9.26 15.44 38.05
CA THR A 36 -10.28 16.44 37.66
C THR A 36 -10.10 16.89 36.21
N LEU A 37 -8.86 17.07 35.77
CA LEU A 37 -8.51 17.41 34.39
C LEU A 37 -8.97 16.32 33.41
N ILE A 38 -8.71 15.04 33.74
CA ILE A 38 -9.12 13.89 32.93
C ILE A 38 -10.66 13.79 32.87
N GLN A 39 -11.35 14.01 33.99
CA GLN A 39 -12.83 14.06 34.01
C GLN A 39 -13.37 15.13 33.08
N ASN A 40 -12.80 16.34 33.12
CA ASN A 40 -13.24 17.47 32.30
C ASN A 40 -12.93 17.27 30.82
N HIS A 41 -11.76 16.69 30.49
CA HIS A 41 -11.33 16.48 29.13
C HIS A 41 -12.16 15.40 28.40
N TYR A 42 -12.48 14.30 29.08
CA TYR A 42 -13.25 13.20 28.48
C TYR A 42 -14.74 13.18 28.85
N GLY A 43 -15.20 14.07 29.75
CA GLY A 43 -16.59 14.09 30.21
C GLY A 43 -17.00 12.83 31.00
N ILE A 44 -16.06 12.26 31.77
CA ILE A 44 -16.23 10.99 32.48
C ILE A 44 -16.31 11.16 33.99
N ASP A 45 -16.81 10.13 34.68
CA ASP A 45 -16.94 10.15 36.14
C ASP A 45 -15.59 9.88 36.86
N PRO A 46 -15.50 10.16 38.18
CA PRO A 46 -14.24 10.03 38.93
C PRO A 46 -13.67 8.61 38.98
N PHE A 47 -14.49 7.57 38.85
CA PHE A 47 -14.03 6.18 38.84
C PHE A 47 -13.40 5.87 37.48
N SER A 48 -14.10 6.17 36.39
CA SER A 48 -13.55 6.00 35.04
C SER A 48 -12.32 6.88 34.76
N ALA A 49 -12.19 8.04 35.40
CA ALA A 49 -10.99 8.87 35.30
C ALA A 49 -9.75 8.21 35.94
N LYS A 50 -9.93 7.44 37.02
CA LYS A 50 -8.84 6.68 37.63
C LYS A 50 -8.40 5.51 36.75
N GLU A 51 -9.37 4.79 36.17
CA GLU A 51 -9.08 3.73 35.21
C GLU A 51 -8.34 4.28 34.00
N LYS A 52 -8.81 5.41 33.45
CA LYS A 52 -8.17 6.08 32.32
C LYS A 52 -6.75 6.56 32.65
N LEU A 53 -6.51 7.10 33.84
CA LEU A 53 -5.17 7.48 34.29
C LEU A 53 -4.25 6.25 34.39
N ALA A 54 -4.75 5.13 34.91
CA ALA A 54 -3.97 3.90 35.00
C ALA A 54 -3.61 3.35 33.60
N GLU A 55 -4.55 3.36 32.65
CA GLU A 55 -4.30 3.02 31.25
C GLU A 55 -3.26 3.96 30.61
N LEU A 56 -3.37 5.27 30.87
CA LEU A 56 -2.44 6.28 30.36
C LEU A 56 -1.01 6.03 30.88
N VAL A 57 -0.86 5.78 32.19
CA VAL A 57 0.44 5.48 32.81
C VAL A 57 1.03 4.20 32.24
N GLN A 58 0.24 3.12 32.12
CA GLN A 58 0.70 1.87 31.52
C GLN A 58 1.16 2.06 30.07
N ARG A 59 0.46 2.90 29.31
CA ARG A 59 0.82 3.21 27.92
C ARG A 59 2.10 4.04 27.82
N ILE A 60 2.31 5.01 28.71
CA ILE A 60 3.56 5.80 28.78
C ILE A 60 4.74 4.92 29.19
N GLU A 61 4.55 4.01 30.16
CA GLU A 61 5.59 3.06 30.57
C GLU A 61 5.91 2.05 29.45
N ALA A 62 4.94 1.72 28.60
CA ALA A 62 5.12 0.86 27.43
C ALA A 62 5.74 1.61 26.22
N ASP A 63 5.39 2.88 26.04
CA ASP A 63 5.91 3.77 24.99
C ASP A 63 7.27 4.38 25.41
N TYR A 64 8.33 3.59 25.28
CA TYR A 64 9.67 4.15 25.16
C TYR A 64 9.72 5.14 23.95
N PRO A 65 10.42 6.29 24.04
CA PRO A 65 10.10 7.47 23.21
C PRO A 65 10.45 7.43 21.71
N ASP A 66 10.90 6.31 21.13
CA ASP A 66 11.51 6.32 19.79
C ASP A 66 10.89 5.36 18.76
N ALA A 67 9.81 4.65 19.10
CA ALA A 67 9.21 3.73 18.14
C ALA A 67 8.28 4.47 17.16
N ILE A 68 8.84 5.03 16.08
CA ILE A 68 8.06 5.35 14.89
C ILE A 68 7.37 4.05 14.44
N HIS A 69 6.05 3.96 14.58
CA HIS A 69 5.29 2.81 14.11
C HIS A 69 5.16 2.87 12.60
N TYR A 70 5.76 1.90 11.90
CA TYR A 70 5.63 1.77 10.46
C TYR A 70 4.52 0.76 10.14
N SER A 71 3.59 1.15 9.28
CA SER A 71 2.59 0.24 8.72
C SER A 71 2.90 -0.05 7.26
N TYR A 72 2.70 -1.31 6.86
CA TYR A 72 2.87 -1.76 5.49
C TYR A 72 1.60 -1.51 4.68
N TYR A 73 1.74 -0.68 3.65
CA TYR A 73 0.66 -0.41 2.71
C TYR A 73 0.92 -1.20 1.41
N PRO A 74 0.14 -2.26 1.13
CA PRO A 74 0.30 -3.05 -0.08
C PRO A 74 -0.03 -2.21 -1.32
N SER A 75 0.75 -2.40 -2.38
CA SER A 75 0.51 -1.81 -3.70
C SER A 75 -0.75 -2.36 -4.37
N GLU A 76 -1.17 -1.72 -5.46
CA GLU A 76 -2.24 -2.24 -6.33
C GLU A 76 -1.90 -3.59 -6.95
N ILE A 77 -0.63 -3.86 -7.25
CA ILE A 77 -0.18 -5.17 -7.77
C ILE A 77 -0.44 -6.25 -6.72
N VAL A 78 -0.04 -5.99 -5.48
CA VAL A 78 -0.26 -6.91 -4.36
C VAL A 78 -1.76 -7.14 -4.15
N ARG A 79 -2.55 -6.07 -4.08
CA ARG A 79 -4.00 -6.16 -3.90
C ARG A 79 -4.67 -6.95 -5.02
N ALA A 80 -4.28 -6.74 -6.27
CA ALA A 80 -4.88 -7.43 -7.39
C ALA A 80 -4.57 -8.93 -7.40
N ILE A 81 -3.32 -9.30 -7.09
CA ILE A 81 -2.88 -10.69 -6.97
C ILE A 81 -3.60 -11.40 -5.82
N GLU A 82 -3.72 -10.76 -4.67
CA GLU A 82 -4.36 -11.33 -3.47
C GLU A 82 -5.88 -11.46 -3.63
N LYS A 83 -6.54 -10.45 -4.19
CA LYS A 83 -8.01 -10.36 -4.22
C LYS A 83 -8.65 -10.85 -5.52
N GLY A 84 -7.85 -11.28 -6.50
CA GLY A 84 -8.38 -11.79 -7.76
C GLY A 84 -8.87 -10.71 -8.72
N TYR A 85 -8.27 -9.53 -8.69
CA TYR A 85 -8.64 -8.45 -9.62
C TYR A 85 -7.95 -8.61 -10.97
N LEU A 86 -8.46 -7.86 -11.95
CA LEU A 86 -7.77 -7.61 -13.22
C LEU A 86 -6.62 -6.64 -12.97
N LEU A 87 -5.39 -7.08 -13.25
CA LEU A 87 -4.19 -6.27 -13.18
C LEU A 87 -3.66 -6.01 -14.59
N GLU A 88 -3.64 -4.75 -15.01
CA GLU A 88 -2.94 -4.34 -16.23
C GLU A 88 -1.54 -3.82 -15.88
N ILE A 89 -0.50 -4.36 -16.53
CA ILE A 89 0.87 -3.87 -16.46
C ILE A 89 1.27 -3.34 -17.83
N GLN A 90 1.30 -2.02 -17.95
CA GLN A 90 1.70 -1.34 -19.16
C GLN A 90 3.22 -1.15 -19.21
N GLU A 91 3.82 -1.47 -20.35
CA GLU A 91 5.23 -1.29 -20.65
C GLU A 91 6.18 -1.78 -19.54
N PRO A 92 6.10 -3.06 -19.11
CA PRO A 92 6.92 -3.58 -18.02
C PRO A 92 8.43 -3.50 -18.31
N THR A 93 8.82 -3.29 -19.57
CA THR A 93 10.21 -3.06 -19.98
C THR A 93 10.82 -1.77 -19.41
N VAL A 94 9.98 -0.84 -18.95
CA VAL A 94 10.40 0.41 -18.30
C VAL A 94 10.85 0.17 -16.85
N ILE A 95 10.48 -0.96 -16.25
CA ILE A 95 10.88 -1.34 -14.90
C ILE A 95 12.40 -1.58 -14.88
N ARG A 96 13.12 -0.69 -14.20
CA ARG A 96 14.59 -0.73 -14.08
C ARG A 96 15.06 -1.72 -13.02
N ASP A 97 14.20 -1.99 -12.04
CA ASP A 97 14.52 -2.84 -10.90
C ASP A 97 14.34 -4.32 -11.28
N ALA A 98 15.45 -5.05 -11.31
CA ALA A 98 15.44 -6.47 -11.63
C ALA A 98 14.66 -7.30 -10.59
N SER A 99 14.63 -6.87 -9.32
CA SER A 99 13.92 -7.57 -8.26
C SER A 99 12.41 -7.59 -8.50
N VAL A 100 11.87 -6.51 -9.08
CA VAL A 100 10.45 -6.38 -9.42
C VAL A 100 10.06 -7.34 -10.54
N LEU A 101 10.89 -7.45 -11.57
CA LEU A 101 10.64 -8.39 -12.67
C LEU A 101 10.72 -9.85 -12.19
N VAL A 102 11.63 -10.17 -11.27
CA VAL A 102 11.74 -11.50 -10.66
C VAL A 102 10.50 -11.83 -9.81
N ALA A 103 10.04 -10.89 -9.00
CA ALA A 103 8.85 -11.07 -8.18
C ALA A 103 7.56 -11.20 -9.04
N LEU A 104 7.44 -10.41 -10.11
CA LEU A 104 6.37 -10.54 -11.09
C LEU A 104 6.41 -11.90 -11.81
N ASN A 105 7.60 -12.37 -12.18
CA ASN A 105 7.77 -13.72 -12.71
C ASN A 105 7.14 -14.74 -11.76
N SER A 106 7.56 -14.77 -10.49
CA SER A 106 7.03 -15.71 -9.50
C SER A 106 5.51 -15.61 -9.32
N ALA A 107 4.94 -14.41 -9.38
CA ALA A 107 3.48 -14.23 -9.30
C ALA A 107 2.72 -14.76 -10.54
N LEU A 108 3.36 -14.77 -11.71
CA LEU A 108 2.77 -15.22 -12.97
C LEU A 108 2.79 -16.74 -13.17
N GLU A 109 3.50 -17.49 -12.33
CA GLU A 109 3.54 -18.95 -12.36
C GLU A 109 2.16 -19.59 -12.09
N PRO A 110 1.90 -20.83 -12.55
CA PRO A 110 0.78 -21.62 -12.08
C PRO A 110 0.91 -21.86 -10.56
N ASN A 111 -0.03 -21.34 -9.76
CA ASN A 111 0.07 -21.19 -8.30
C ASN A 111 1.10 -20.16 -7.83
N GLY A 112 1.33 -19.11 -8.63
CA GLY A 112 2.32 -18.08 -8.38
C GLY A 112 2.21 -17.46 -6.98
N MET A 113 3.36 -17.14 -6.42
CA MET A 113 3.50 -16.62 -5.06
C MET A 113 4.34 -15.34 -5.09
N LEU A 114 3.97 -14.40 -4.24
CA LEU A 114 4.69 -13.16 -4.04
C LEU A 114 5.24 -13.13 -2.61
N ASN A 115 6.56 -13.03 -2.49
CA ASN A 115 7.23 -12.89 -1.21
C ASN A 115 7.34 -11.41 -0.86
N LEU A 116 6.68 -11.01 0.22
CA LEU A 116 6.73 -9.67 0.79
C LEU A 116 7.42 -9.70 2.15
N PRO A 117 7.94 -8.56 2.65
CA PRO A 117 8.44 -8.46 4.01
C PRO A 117 7.41 -8.86 5.08
N THR A 118 6.12 -8.68 4.78
CA THR A 118 4.99 -9.01 5.66
C THR A 118 4.51 -10.45 5.56
N GLY A 119 5.03 -11.23 4.61
CA GLY A 119 4.63 -12.62 4.43
C GLY A 119 4.52 -13.03 2.96
N ILE A 120 3.87 -14.18 2.74
CA ILE A 120 3.75 -14.78 1.42
C ILE A 120 2.30 -14.66 0.95
N ILE A 121 2.12 -14.07 -0.22
CA ILE A 121 0.81 -13.95 -0.87
C ILE A 121 0.72 -14.98 -2.00
N ARG A 122 -0.36 -15.75 -2.00
CA ARG A 122 -0.70 -16.64 -3.10
C ARG A 122 -1.57 -15.92 -4.10
N ARG A 123 -1.29 -16.10 -5.38
CA ARG A 123 -2.14 -15.59 -6.46
C ARG A 123 -3.53 -16.21 -6.35
N HIS A 124 -4.53 -15.35 -6.32
CA HIS A 124 -5.94 -15.75 -6.38
C HIS A 124 -6.22 -16.45 -7.72
N PRO A 125 -6.99 -17.56 -7.74
CA PRO A 125 -7.28 -18.31 -8.97
C PRO A 125 -7.96 -17.45 -10.05
N ASP A 126 -8.82 -16.50 -9.63
CA ASP A 126 -9.53 -15.59 -10.55
C ASP A 126 -8.70 -14.37 -10.98
N CYS A 127 -7.46 -14.20 -10.49
CA CYS A 127 -6.63 -13.07 -10.86
C CYS A 127 -6.21 -13.17 -12.35
N VAL A 128 -6.57 -12.15 -13.12
CA VAL A 128 -6.19 -12.00 -14.52
C VAL A 128 -5.14 -10.90 -14.63
N ILE A 129 -4.00 -11.23 -15.25
CA ILE A 129 -2.92 -10.27 -15.45
C ILE A 129 -2.77 -10.05 -16.96
N VAL A 130 -2.87 -8.79 -17.38
CA VAL A 130 -2.72 -8.36 -18.77
C VAL A 130 -1.45 -7.53 -18.87
N ILE A 131 -0.55 -7.92 -19.76
CA ILE A 131 0.67 -7.17 -20.04
C ILE A 131 0.55 -6.54 -21.42
N THR A 132 0.69 -5.23 -21.49
CA THR A 132 0.70 -4.48 -22.75
C THR A 132 2.09 -3.89 -22.99
N THR A 133 2.60 -4.03 -24.21
CA THR A 133 3.87 -3.42 -24.59
C THR A 133 3.90 -3.08 -26.07
N ASN A 134 4.42 -1.91 -26.40
CA ASN A 134 4.67 -1.51 -27.77
C ASN A 134 5.94 -2.18 -28.28
N ARG A 135 5.79 -3.09 -29.25
CA ARG A 135 6.94 -3.77 -29.87
C ARG A 135 7.66 -2.80 -30.81
N ASN A 136 9.00 -2.80 -30.78
CA ASN A 136 9.86 -2.02 -31.67
C ASN A 136 9.90 -0.50 -31.43
N TYR A 137 9.59 -0.04 -30.22
CA TYR A 137 9.84 1.35 -29.83
C TYR A 137 11.35 1.59 -29.63
N GLN A 138 11.92 2.63 -30.24
CA GLN A 138 13.34 2.96 -30.10
C GLN A 138 13.71 3.16 -28.61
N GLY A 139 14.68 2.38 -28.12
CA GLY A 139 15.14 2.44 -26.73
C GLY A 139 14.43 1.53 -25.73
N ASN A 140 13.48 0.69 -26.15
CA ASN A 140 12.92 -0.34 -25.28
C ASN A 140 13.80 -1.61 -25.28
N ARG A 141 14.05 -2.16 -24.08
CA ARG A 141 14.60 -3.51 -24.00
C ARG A 141 13.49 -4.49 -24.37
N PRO A 142 13.78 -5.57 -25.09
CA PRO A 142 12.80 -6.61 -25.30
C PRO A 142 12.26 -7.11 -23.95
N LEU A 143 10.94 -7.36 -23.89
CA LEU A 143 10.31 -8.00 -22.73
C LEU A 143 11.11 -9.26 -22.38
N ASN A 144 11.43 -9.42 -21.09
CA ASN A 144 12.15 -10.57 -20.58
C ASN A 144 11.49 -11.87 -21.07
N GLU A 145 12.28 -12.76 -21.67
CA GLU A 145 11.78 -14.03 -22.21
C GLU A 145 11.04 -14.86 -21.15
N SER A 146 11.53 -14.86 -19.91
CA SER A 146 10.85 -15.53 -18.80
C SER A 146 9.45 -14.99 -18.50
N LEU A 147 9.21 -13.68 -18.69
CA LEU A 147 7.87 -13.10 -18.55
C LEU A 147 6.99 -13.45 -19.76
N ARG A 148 7.58 -13.45 -20.95
CA ARG A 148 6.89 -13.79 -22.20
C ARG A 148 6.38 -15.23 -22.17
N ASP A 149 7.21 -16.17 -21.74
CA ASP A 149 6.90 -17.60 -21.72
C ASP A 149 5.82 -17.96 -20.69
N ARG A 150 5.59 -17.08 -19.70
CA ARG A 150 4.54 -17.23 -18.68
C ARG A 150 3.17 -16.74 -19.14
N MET A 151 3.08 -16.04 -20.26
CA MET A 151 1.80 -15.58 -20.81
C MET A 151 1.06 -16.74 -21.49
N GLN A 152 -0.14 -17.04 -21.00
CA GLN A 152 -0.99 -18.10 -21.58
C GLN A 152 -1.58 -17.70 -22.93
N HIS A 153 -1.73 -16.40 -23.16
CA HIS A 153 -2.27 -15.84 -24.38
C HIS A 153 -1.46 -14.60 -24.77
N ALA A 154 -1.12 -14.49 -26.04
CA ALA A 154 -0.44 -13.34 -26.60
C ALA A 154 -1.11 -12.95 -27.91
N GLU A 155 -1.58 -11.71 -27.97
CA GLU A 155 -2.18 -11.14 -29.17
C GLU A 155 -1.32 -9.97 -29.66
N LYS A 156 -1.10 -9.92 -30.97
CA LYS A 156 -0.47 -8.77 -31.61
C LYS A 156 -1.58 -7.83 -32.09
N MET A 157 -1.70 -6.68 -31.44
CA MET A 157 -2.58 -5.61 -31.88
C MET A 157 -1.91 -4.80 -32.99
N ASP A 158 -2.30 -5.05 -34.24
CA ASP A 158 -1.85 -4.25 -35.37
C ASP A 158 -2.64 -2.93 -35.45
N LEU A 159 -1.95 -1.86 -35.90
CA LEU A 159 -2.61 -0.58 -36.14
C LEU A 159 -3.69 -0.77 -37.23
N PRO A 160 -4.90 -0.21 -37.03
CA PRO A 160 -5.90 -0.22 -38.08
C PRO A 160 -5.45 0.62 -39.28
N ALA A 161 -6.09 0.44 -40.43
CA ALA A 161 -5.81 1.21 -41.63
C ALA A 161 -5.92 2.73 -41.37
N LEU A 162 -5.12 3.53 -42.09
CA LEU A 162 -5.01 4.97 -41.88
C LEU A 162 -6.37 5.67 -42.01
N GLU A 163 -7.20 5.23 -42.93
CA GLU A 163 -8.54 5.76 -43.19
C GLU A 163 -9.44 5.57 -41.95
N VAL A 164 -9.38 4.39 -41.32
CA VAL A 164 -10.11 4.08 -40.09
C VAL A 164 -9.59 4.89 -38.91
N MET A 165 -8.26 5.10 -38.83
CA MET A 165 -7.67 5.96 -37.80
C MET A 165 -8.13 7.40 -37.94
N ALA A 166 -8.16 7.93 -39.17
CA ALA A 166 -8.61 9.28 -39.46
C ALA A 166 -10.09 9.48 -39.12
N GLU A 167 -10.95 8.52 -39.50
CA GLU A 167 -12.38 8.52 -39.15
C GLU A 167 -12.59 8.55 -37.63
N ARG A 168 -11.90 7.67 -36.88
CA ARG A 168 -11.98 7.63 -35.40
C ARG A 168 -11.48 8.93 -34.75
N ALA A 169 -10.42 9.53 -35.29
CA ALA A 169 -9.88 10.78 -34.77
C ALA A 169 -10.87 11.95 -34.98
N MET A 170 -11.50 12.01 -36.15
CA MET A 170 -12.53 13.01 -36.44
C MET A 170 -13.75 12.85 -35.53
N ALA A 171 -14.22 11.61 -35.34
CA ALA A 171 -15.36 11.31 -34.47
C ALA A 171 -15.12 11.63 -32.99
N LYS A 172 -13.86 11.63 -32.53
CA LYS A 172 -13.51 12.00 -31.13
C LYS A 172 -13.43 13.51 -30.91
N THR A 173 -13.27 14.29 -31.98
CA THR A 173 -13.05 15.74 -31.92
C THR A 173 -14.34 16.54 -32.18
N MET A 174 -15.39 15.89 -32.70
CA MET A 174 -16.75 16.44 -32.84
C MET A 174 -17.62 16.05 -31.65
#